data_AF-A0A958VJ18-F1
#
_entry.id   AF-A0A958VJ18-F1
#
_cell.length_a   1.000
_cell.length_b   1.000
_cell.length_c   1.000
_cell.angle_alpha   90.00
_cell.angle_beta   90.00
_cell.angle_gamma   90.00
#
_symmetry.space_group_name_H-M   'P 1'
#
loop_
_entity.id
_entity.type
_entity.pdbx_description
1 polymer ?
#
loop_
_entity_poly.entity_id
_entity_poly.type
_entity_poly.pdbx_seq_one_letter_code
_entity_poly.pdbx_strand_id
1 'polypeptide(L)'
;DWANENVVIGYNAASQIISSSANTMIGYLAGSMVQQDYGNTFIGSSAGSSYIGSGSDGYNTTLGVNTVVDNFIIGSTAIGQSSRVCDNNTIVLGSGTNGANEVVVMGNCKAVNGAIGDLEIVGPSGSGTNGLWADGVWYGSDVRIKKDLEQIEGALKIINKLNGYTYFYKDSSELGFSKTGEKQAGLLAQELLEYFPYGVKKGATGYFGVDYHHLIPLLLEGIKEQQSQIDDLKKMFANQPIVNPELEDLKNQLPIGKLNQNNPNPFSENTEIKFEILTNYKFAEIRIYDLGGNLRLNSNVTEQQALVIDGHKLDPGIYAYTLIVDGVSVDTKTLVVAK
;
A
#
# COMPACT_ATOMS: atom_id res chain seq x y z
N ASP A 1 55.18 27.90 34.03
CA ASP A 1 54.52 28.71 33.00
C ASP A 1 53.37 27.94 32.37
N TRP A 2 52.16 28.09 32.91
CA TRP A 2 50.96 27.36 32.47
C TRP A 2 50.12 28.16 31.47
N ALA A 3 50.68 29.19 30.83
CA ALA A 3 50.00 30.04 29.87
C ALA A 3 50.83 30.30 28.60
N ASN A 4 51.30 29.23 27.97
CA ASN A 4 52.13 29.30 26.77
C ASN A 4 51.27 29.11 25.51
N GLU A 5 51.77 29.56 24.35
CA GLU A 5 51.18 29.30 23.02
C GLU A 5 49.83 29.97 22.72
N ASN A 6 49.43 30.99 23.49
CA ASN A 6 48.23 31.76 23.19
C ASN A 6 48.47 32.85 22.13
N VAL A 7 47.54 33.03 21.21
CA VAL A 7 47.48 34.15 20.25
C VAL A 7 46.34 35.06 20.66
N VAL A 8 46.62 36.31 20.99
CA VAL A 8 45.61 37.29 21.42
C VAL A 8 45.70 38.56 20.60
N ILE A 9 44.61 38.93 19.91
CA ILE A 9 44.53 40.10 19.05
C ILE A 9 43.18 40.80 19.28
N GLY A 10 43.18 42.02 19.81
CA GLY A 10 41.95 42.82 19.96
C GLY A 10 41.84 43.48 21.32
N TYR A 11 40.93 44.46 21.43
CA TYR A 11 40.73 45.20 22.67
C TYR A 11 40.00 44.34 23.71
N ASN A 12 40.58 44.21 24.91
CA ASN A 12 40.11 43.35 26.00
C ASN A 12 39.89 41.86 25.63
N ALA A 13 40.51 41.38 24.55
CA ALA A 13 40.61 39.94 24.32
C ALA A 13 41.46 39.30 25.42
N ALA A 14 41.08 38.09 25.87
CA ALA A 14 41.79 37.36 26.93
C ALA A 14 42.02 38.15 28.24
N SER A 15 41.11 39.07 28.61
CA SER A 15 41.33 39.99 29.73
C SER A 15 41.57 39.33 31.09
N GLN A 16 41.11 38.09 31.27
CA GLN A 16 41.27 37.28 32.48
C GLN A 16 41.66 35.84 32.11
N ILE A 17 42.88 35.67 31.60
CA ILE A 17 43.44 34.34 31.30
C ILE A 17 44.22 33.77 32.50
N ILE A 18 43.86 32.58 32.97
CA ILE A 18 44.50 31.93 34.13
C ILE A 18 44.88 30.50 33.78
N SER A 19 46.17 30.18 33.75
CA SER A 19 46.65 28.79 33.53
C SER A 19 46.06 28.11 32.27
N SER A 20 45.89 28.88 31.18
CA SER A 20 45.31 28.43 29.91
C SER A 20 46.34 28.54 28.79
N SER A 21 46.47 27.52 27.94
CA SER A 21 47.52 27.45 26.90
C SER A 21 46.96 27.08 25.51
N ALA A 22 47.71 27.39 24.45
CA ALA A 22 47.35 27.10 23.05
C ALA A 22 45.99 27.64 22.57
N ASN A 23 45.54 28.78 23.10
CA ASN A 23 44.28 29.41 22.68
C ASN A 23 44.49 30.50 21.64
N THR A 24 43.60 30.62 20.66
CA THR A 24 43.55 31.75 19.71
C THR A 24 42.35 32.63 20.03
N MET A 25 42.56 33.91 20.31
CA MET A 25 41.50 34.87 20.68
C MET A 25 41.66 36.14 19.84
N ILE A 26 40.76 36.36 18.90
CA ILE A 26 40.84 37.46 17.93
C ILE A 26 39.52 38.23 17.91
N GLY A 27 39.50 39.46 18.42
CA GLY A 27 38.34 40.34 18.41
C GLY A 27 38.19 41.19 19.68
N TYR A 28 37.25 42.13 19.68
CA TYR A 28 36.88 42.87 20.90
C TYR A 28 36.28 41.90 21.92
N LEU A 29 36.79 41.83 23.16
CA LEU A 29 36.30 40.90 24.22
C LEU A 29 36.31 39.40 23.86
N ALA A 30 37.06 38.97 22.84
CA ALA A 30 37.15 37.55 22.50
C ALA A 30 37.80 36.76 23.64
N GLY A 31 37.14 35.69 24.11
CA GLY A 31 37.65 34.82 25.18
C GLY A 31 38.02 35.56 26.47
N SER A 32 37.24 36.57 26.88
CA SER A 32 37.64 37.48 27.97
C SER A 32 37.89 36.82 29.34
N MET A 33 37.40 35.60 29.59
CA MET A 33 37.41 34.95 30.91
C MET A 33 37.99 33.52 30.94
N VAL A 34 38.80 33.12 29.96
CA VAL A 34 39.24 31.71 29.79
C VAL A 34 40.28 31.28 30.85
N GLN A 35 39.95 30.28 31.65
CA GLN A 35 40.72 29.79 32.80
C GLN A 35 40.85 28.26 32.77
N GLN A 36 42.05 27.78 33.08
CA GLN A 36 42.40 26.35 33.18
C GLN A 36 41.94 25.56 31.95
N ASP A 37 42.27 26.06 30.77
CA ASP A 37 41.73 25.50 29.52
C ASP A 37 42.71 25.55 28.35
N TYR A 38 42.57 24.60 27.43
CA TYR A 38 43.51 24.36 26.35
C TYR A 38 42.86 24.33 24.96
N GLY A 39 43.55 24.90 23.97
CA GLY A 39 43.27 24.63 22.55
C GLY A 39 42.03 25.30 21.96
N ASN A 40 41.48 26.35 22.60
CA ASN A 40 40.28 27.01 22.08
C ASN A 40 40.61 28.04 20.99
N THR A 41 39.68 28.25 20.06
CA THR A 41 39.74 29.30 19.04
C THR A 41 38.50 30.17 19.13
N PHE A 42 38.64 31.44 19.53
CA PHE A 42 37.56 32.42 19.64
C PHE A 42 37.83 33.60 18.71
N ILE A 43 37.04 33.71 17.64
CA ILE A 43 37.24 34.73 16.60
C ILE A 43 35.94 35.51 16.40
N GLY A 44 35.98 36.82 16.66
CA GLY A 44 34.86 37.74 16.52
C GLY A 44 34.64 38.62 17.75
N SER A 45 33.80 39.65 17.61
CA SER A 45 33.46 40.53 18.73
C SER A 45 32.67 39.77 19.78
N SER A 46 33.16 39.74 21.02
CA SER A 46 32.62 39.02 22.17
C SER A 46 32.50 37.51 21.96
N ALA A 47 33.26 36.94 21.02
CA ALA A 47 33.28 35.50 20.77
C ALA A 47 33.80 34.76 22.02
N GLY A 48 33.00 33.86 22.59
CA GLY A 48 33.36 33.15 23.82
C GLY A 48 33.60 34.06 25.03
N SER A 49 33.08 35.30 25.05
CA SER A 49 33.39 36.27 26.12
C SER A 49 32.96 35.79 27.51
N SER A 50 31.86 35.03 27.58
CA SER A 50 31.31 34.44 28.80
C SER A 50 31.87 33.06 29.14
N TYR A 51 32.69 32.47 28.27
CA TYR A 51 33.24 31.14 28.49
C TYR A 51 34.41 31.21 29.46
N ILE A 52 34.29 30.45 30.56
CA ILE A 52 35.28 30.40 31.63
C ILE A 52 36.28 29.26 31.40
N GLY A 53 35.89 28.17 30.73
CA GLY A 53 36.78 27.03 30.49
C GLY A 53 36.10 25.69 30.79
N SER A 54 36.75 24.62 30.34
CA SER A 54 36.31 23.24 30.62
C SER A 54 36.85 22.68 31.94
N GLY A 55 37.88 23.31 32.51
CA GLY A 55 38.69 22.75 33.59
C GLY A 55 39.68 21.67 33.14
N SER A 56 39.77 21.43 31.82
CA SER A 56 40.69 20.46 31.19
C SER A 56 41.05 20.93 29.76
N ASP A 57 40.92 20.09 28.74
CA ASP A 57 41.11 20.50 27.35
C ASP A 57 39.79 20.95 26.72
N GLY A 58 39.69 22.22 26.35
CA GLY A 58 38.47 22.81 25.79
C GLY A 58 38.27 22.49 24.31
N TYR A 59 39.31 22.64 23.49
CA TYR A 59 39.27 22.42 22.02
C TYR A 59 38.05 23.05 21.31
N ASN A 60 37.46 24.12 21.86
CA ASN A 60 36.26 24.72 21.30
C ASN A 60 36.61 25.72 20.22
N THR A 61 35.76 25.81 19.19
CA THR A 61 35.91 26.81 18.13
C THR A 61 34.67 27.70 18.09
N THR A 62 34.85 29.01 18.22
CA THR A 62 33.80 29.99 17.97
C THR A 62 34.20 31.00 16.92
N LEU A 63 33.29 31.27 15.99
CA LEU A 63 33.51 32.23 14.90
C LEU A 63 32.25 33.07 14.68
N GLY A 64 32.29 34.34 15.06
CA GLY A 64 31.15 35.26 14.91
C GLY A 64 31.02 36.24 16.06
N VAL A 65 30.05 37.15 15.96
CA VAL A 65 29.79 38.16 17.00
C VAL A 65 28.93 37.54 18.10
N ASN A 66 29.30 37.69 19.37
CA ASN A 66 28.59 37.16 20.54
C ASN A 66 28.35 35.64 20.49
N THR A 67 29.21 34.87 19.85
CA THR A 67 29.15 33.40 19.89
C THR A 67 29.39 32.91 21.32
N VAL A 68 28.66 31.88 21.73
CA VAL A 68 28.71 31.34 23.10
C VAL A 68 29.05 29.86 23.06
N VAL A 69 29.99 29.47 23.92
CA VAL A 69 30.20 28.08 24.34
C VAL A 69 29.89 28.08 25.83
N ASP A 70 29.04 27.16 26.28
CA ASP A 70 28.77 27.02 27.71
C ASP A 70 30.00 26.53 28.47
N ASN A 71 30.07 26.84 29.77
CA ASN A 71 31.15 26.35 30.61
C ASN A 71 31.15 24.82 30.66
N PHE A 72 32.32 24.22 30.86
CA PHE A 72 32.49 22.76 30.91
C PHE A 72 32.27 22.03 29.58
N ILE A 73 32.12 22.76 28.47
CA ILE A 73 32.01 22.17 27.13
C ILE A 73 33.39 21.92 26.49
N ILE A 74 33.51 20.79 25.79
CA ILE A 74 34.72 20.26 25.16
C ILE A 74 34.44 19.88 23.70
N GLY A 75 35.35 20.25 22.79
CA GLY A 75 35.39 19.78 21.41
C GLY A 75 34.26 20.30 20.52
N SER A 76 33.67 21.44 20.88
CA SER A 76 32.46 21.95 20.23
C SER A 76 32.74 23.16 19.33
N THR A 77 31.88 23.36 18.33
CA THR A 77 32.02 24.45 17.35
C THR A 77 30.75 25.30 17.27
N ALA A 78 30.87 26.62 17.36
CA ALA A 78 29.77 27.57 17.20
C ALA A 78 30.13 28.65 16.16
N ILE A 79 29.41 28.71 15.03
CA ILE A 79 29.69 29.67 13.95
C ILE A 79 28.43 30.48 13.62
N GLY A 80 28.56 31.81 13.71
CA GLY A 80 27.56 32.81 13.34
C GLY A 80 27.15 33.74 14.48
N GLN A 81 26.45 34.83 14.18
CA GLN A 81 26.15 35.86 15.18
C GLN A 81 25.27 35.30 16.31
N SER A 82 25.69 35.34 17.57
CA SER A 82 24.91 34.86 18.71
C SER A 82 24.61 33.35 18.69
N SER A 83 25.33 32.53 17.91
CA SER A 83 25.20 31.06 18.00
C SER A 83 25.71 30.56 19.35
N ARG A 84 25.01 29.59 19.96
CA ARG A 84 25.39 29.01 21.25
C ARG A 84 25.49 27.49 21.15
N VAL A 85 26.56 26.92 21.70
CA VAL A 85 26.69 25.47 21.89
C VAL A 85 26.68 25.13 23.39
N CYS A 86 25.84 24.16 23.76
CA CYS A 86 25.58 23.77 25.15
C CYS A 86 25.91 22.29 25.44
N ASP A 87 26.47 21.56 24.47
CA ASP A 87 26.87 20.15 24.62
C ASP A 87 28.23 19.89 23.98
N ASN A 88 28.91 18.84 24.47
CA ASN A 88 30.21 18.39 23.99
C ASN A 88 30.14 17.80 22.58
N ASN A 89 31.21 17.98 21.80
CA ASN A 89 31.34 17.44 20.44
C ASN A 89 30.22 17.85 19.47
N THR A 90 29.62 19.02 19.68
CA THR A 90 28.49 19.52 18.90
C THR A 90 28.91 20.68 18.00
N ILE A 91 28.36 20.73 16.79
CA ILE A 91 28.54 21.85 15.85
C ILE A 91 27.21 22.59 15.68
N VAL A 92 27.22 23.89 15.99
CA VAL A 92 26.11 24.82 15.78
C VAL A 92 26.52 25.85 14.72
N LEU A 93 25.77 25.91 13.61
CA LEU A 93 25.94 26.90 12.56
C LEU A 93 24.66 27.76 12.45
N GLY A 94 24.78 29.09 12.56
CA GLY A 94 23.63 30.00 12.40
C GLY A 94 23.75 31.31 13.18
N SER A 95 22.77 32.21 13.04
CA SER A 95 22.68 33.43 13.85
C SER A 95 21.59 33.31 14.91
N GLY A 96 21.93 33.43 16.18
CA GLY A 96 21.04 33.16 17.32
C GLY A 96 19.86 34.11 17.41
N THR A 97 18.69 33.52 17.69
CA THR A 97 17.99 33.70 18.97
C THR A 97 17.34 32.36 19.34
N ASN A 98 16.94 32.19 20.60
CA ASN A 98 16.21 31.06 21.17
C ASN A 98 14.89 30.71 20.42
N GLY A 99 14.91 30.29 19.15
CA GLY A 99 13.69 29.87 18.47
C GLY A 99 13.63 29.70 16.95
N ALA A 100 14.67 29.94 16.13
CA ALA A 100 14.59 29.57 14.70
C ALA A 100 15.94 29.58 13.99
N ASN A 101 16.19 28.52 13.21
CA ASN A 101 17.32 28.24 12.31
C ASN A 101 18.58 27.66 12.97
N GLU A 102 18.41 26.48 13.56
CA GLU A 102 19.50 25.57 13.89
C GLU A 102 19.84 24.69 12.67
N VAL A 103 21.06 24.82 12.14
CA VAL A 103 21.73 23.69 11.48
C VAL A 103 22.64 23.08 12.53
N VAL A 104 22.10 22.16 13.35
CA VAL A 104 22.91 21.25 14.16
C VAL A 104 23.41 20.17 13.23
N VAL A 105 24.70 20.23 12.87
CA VAL A 105 25.35 19.06 12.27
C VAL A 105 25.79 18.20 13.44
N MET A 106 24.96 17.22 13.81
CA MET A 106 25.42 16.17 14.72
C MET A 106 26.47 15.35 13.98
N GLY A 107 27.73 15.63 14.30
CA GLY A 107 28.84 14.87 13.80
C GLY A 107 28.90 13.53 14.53
N ASN A 108 28.99 12.44 13.76
CA ASN A 108 30.06 11.50 14.03
C ASN A 108 31.11 11.73 12.95
N CYS A 109 32.27 12.20 13.39
CA CYS A 109 33.46 12.32 12.56
C CYS A 109 33.66 10.97 11.87
N LYS A 110 33.65 10.92 10.52
CA LYS A 110 34.26 9.75 9.89
C LYS A 110 35.74 9.86 10.17
N ALA A 111 36.22 9.08 11.14
CA ALA A 111 37.63 8.78 11.23
C ALA A 111 38.12 8.39 9.83
N VAL A 112 39.31 8.84 9.51
CA VAL A 112 40.19 8.14 8.58
C VAL A 112 40.06 6.64 8.93
N ASN A 113 39.37 5.86 8.07
CA ASN A 113 38.87 4.48 8.24
C ASN A 113 37.50 4.25 8.94
N GLY A 114 36.44 4.20 8.13
CA GLY A 114 35.64 2.96 8.06
C GLY A 114 34.40 2.74 8.94
N ALA A 115 33.50 3.70 9.11
CA ALA A 115 32.04 3.46 9.32
C ALA A 115 31.25 4.74 9.01
N ILE A 116 30.05 4.65 8.43
CA ILE A 116 29.18 5.82 8.23
C ILE A 116 28.37 5.96 9.52
N GLY A 117 28.48 7.09 10.23
CA GLY A 117 27.65 7.39 11.39
C GLY A 117 26.23 7.76 10.97
N ASP A 118 25.26 7.60 11.88
CA ASP A 118 23.89 8.03 11.66
C ASP A 118 23.79 9.57 11.67
N LEU A 119 23.07 10.15 10.71
CA LEU A 119 22.65 11.55 10.77
C LEU A 119 21.31 11.62 11.49
N GLU A 120 21.33 12.10 12.72
CA GLU A 120 20.11 12.40 13.47
C GLU A 120 19.80 13.90 13.33
N ILE A 121 18.57 14.22 12.90
CA ILE A 121 18.08 15.58 12.74
C ILE A 121 17.06 15.81 13.85
N VAL A 122 17.47 16.51 14.91
CA VAL A 122 16.59 16.92 16.01
C VAL A 122 16.11 18.34 15.69
N GLY A 123 14.80 18.51 15.47
CA GLY A 123 14.21 19.83 15.34
C GLY A 123 14.11 20.53 16.70
N PRO A 124 14.12 21.88 16.74
CA PRO A 124 14.11 22.62 17.99
C PRO A 124 12.88 22.28 18.83
N SER A 125 13.09 21.95 20.10
CA SER A 125 12.03 21.77 21.08
C SER A 125 11.31 23.11 21.31
N GLY A 126 10.19 23.34 20.63
CA GLY A 126 9.30 24.47 20.95
C GLY A 126 8.65 25.19 19.77
N SER A 127 9.10 25.00 18.53
CA SER A 127 8.43 25.54 17.34
C SER A 127 7.97 24.41 16.43
N GLY A 128 6.67 24.35 16.17
CA GLY A 128 5.99 23.23 15.52
C GLY A 128 6.68 22.66 14.29
N THR A 129 6.57 21.34 14.16
CA THR A 129 7.07 20.45 13.08
C THR A 129 8.53 20.03 13.14
N ASN A 130 8.81 19.02 13.97
CA ASN A 130 9.99 18.16 13.79
C ASN A 130 9.72 17.21 12.60
N GLY A 131 10.35 17.46 11.46
CA GLY A 131 10.22 16.63 10.27
C GLY A 131 11.31 16.91 9.24
N LEU A 132 11.67 15.89 8.47
CA LEU A 132 12.55 16.03 7.31
C LEU A 132 11.69 16.37 6.08
N TRP A 133 11.87 17.56 5.52
CA TRP A 133 11.34 17.90 4.19
C TRP A 133 12.46 17.80 3.18
N ALA A 134 12.34 16.84 2.26
CA ALA A 134 13.29 16.61 1.19
C ALA A 134 12.54 16.50 -0.15
N ASP A 135 13.13 17.03 -1.22
CA ASP A 135 12.60 16.87 -2.59
C ASP A 135 12.60 15.39 -3.03
N GLY A 136 13.61 14.63 -2.59
CA GLY A 136 13.66 13.19 -2.80
C GLY A 136 14.59 12.48 -1.82
N VAL A 137 14.23 11.25 -1.47
CA VAL A 137 15.06 10.32 -0.68
C VAL A 137 15.27 9.07 -1.52
N TRP A 138 16.54 8.75 -1.83
CA TRP A 138 16.90 7.62 -2.68
C TRP A 138 17.60 6.55 -1.86
N TYR A 139 17.12 5.31 -1.97
CA TYR A 139 17.74 4.14 -1.34
C TYR A 139 18.54 3.35 -2.38
N GLY A 140 19.78 2.98 -2.06
CA GLY A 140 20.57 2.10 -2.90
C GLY A 140 19.86 0.75 -3.09
N SER A 141 19.51 0.41 -4.33
CA SER A 141 18.70 -0.78 -4.65
C SER A 141 19.24 -1.61 -5.82
N ASP A 142 20.42 -1.25 -6.35
CA ASP A 142 21.06 -1.93 -7.48
C ASP A 142 21.40 -3.40 -7.17
N VAL A 143 21.24 -4.30 -8.14
CA VAL A 143 21.52 -5.73 -7.96
C VAL A 143 22.98 -6.00 -7.57
N ARG A 144 23.92 -5.15 -7.99
CA ARG A 144 25.36 -5.29 -7.70
C ARG A 144 25.72 -5.01 -6.24
N ILE A 145 24.86 -4.31 -5.50
CA ILE A 145 25.03 -4.03 -4.07
C ILE A 145 24.13 -4.92 -3.20
N LYS A 146 23.46 -5.91 -3.79
CA LYS A 146 22.64 -6.91 -3.12
C LYS A 146 23.23 -8.31 -3.33
N LYS A 147 23.00 -9.19 -2.36
CA LYS A 147 23.38 -10.61 -2.40
C LYS A 147 22.26 -11.42 -1.75
N ASP A 148 22.26 -12.74 -1.98
CA ASP A 148 21.34 -13.68 -1.33
C ASP A 148 19.87 -13.26 -1.48
N LEU A 149 19.44 -13.02 -2.72
CA LEU A 149 18.09 -12.53 -3.03
C LEU A 149 17.06 -13.63 -2.83
N GLU A 150 16.23 -13.47 -1.79
CA GLU A 150 15.07 -14.31 -1.52
C GLU A 150 13.78 -13.51 -1.71
N GLN A 151 12.75 -14.13 -2.28
CA GLN A 151 11.44 -13.52 -2.41
C GLN A 151 10.73 -13.52 -1.05
N ILE A 152 9.95 -12.47 -0.76
CA ILE A 152 9.13 -12.43 0.45
C ILE A 152 7.94 -13.37 0.24
N GLU A 153 7.91 -14.46 0.99
CA GLU A 153 6.82 -15.45 0.95
C GLU A 153 5.86 -15.28 2.14
N GLY A 154 4.58 -15.61 1.93
CA GLY A 154 3.57 -15.55 2.98
C GLY A 154 3.26 -14.13 3.43
N ALA A 155 3.43 -13.15 2.53
CA ALA A 155 3.28 -11.74 2.82
C ALA A 155 1.88 -11.42 3.32
N LEU A 156 0.84 -11.99 2.71
CA LEU A 156 -0.56 -11.77 3.12
C LEU A 156 -0.81 -12.35 4.52
N LYS A 157 -0.19 -13.48 4.87
CA LYS A 157 -0.29 -14.07 6.21
C LYS A 157 0.33 -13.16 7.27
N ILE A 158 1.49 -12.58 6.97
CA ILE A 158 2.19 -11.61 7.84
C ILE A 158 1.33 -10.36 8.01
N ILE A 159 0.85 -9.77 6.91
CA ILE A 159 0.00 -8.56 6.93
C ILE A 159 -1.25 -8.78 7.79
N ASN A 160 -1.90 -9.94 7.67
CA ASN A 160 -3.09 -10.29 8.45
C ASN A 160 -2.83 -10.45 9.97
N LYS A 161 -1.57 -10.49 10.41
CA LYS A 161 -1.21 -10.52 11.84
C LYS A 161 -0.94 -9.14 12.43
N LEU A 162 -0.70 -8.14 11.58
CA LEU A 162 -0.40 -6.78 11.99
C LEU A 162 -1.68 -5.96 12.13
N ASN A 163 -1.71 -5.06 13.11
CA ASN A 163 -2.84 -4.17 13.33
C ASN A 163 -2.44 -2.70 13.15
N GLY A 164 -3.33 -1.93 12.52
CA GLY A 164 -3.26 -0.48 12.50
C GLY A 164 -3.87 0.10 13.77
N TYR A 165 -3.11 0.96 14.45
CA TYR A 165 -3.56 1.63 15.67
C TYR A 165 -3.67 3.13 15.45
N THR A 166 -4.63 3.75 16.14
CA THR A 166 -4.59 5.20 16.37
C THR A 166 -4.25 5.43 17.83
N TYR A 167 -3.36 6.39 18.10
CA TYR A 167 -2.81 6.60 19.43
C TYR A 167 -2.43 8.07 19.65
N PHE A 168 -2.21 8.42 20.90
CA PHE A 168 -1.54 9.65 21.31
C PHE A 168 -0.19 9.28 21.90
N TYR A 169 0.84 10.07 21.62
CA TYR A 169 2.10 9.91 22.34
C TYR A 169 1.90 10.25 23.81
N LYS A 170 2.48 9.41 24.69
CA LYS A 170 2.63 9.77 26.10
C LYS A 170 3.57 10.96 26.20
N ASP A 171 3.40 11.78 27.22
CA ASP A 171 4.39 12.80 27.54
C ASP A 171 5.73 12.10 27.82
N SER A 172 6.69 12.34 26.95
CA SER A 172 8.02 11.73 26.96
C SER A 172 9.05 12.79 26.61
N SER A 173 8.95 13.92 27.32
CA SER A 173 9.91 15.02 27.29
C SER A 173 11.36 14.54 27.47
N GLU A 174 11.60 13.47 28.25
CA GLU A 174 12.91 12.83 28.43
C GLU A 174 13.50 12.21 27.14
N LEU A 175 12.68 11.94 26.12
CA LEU A 175 13.12 11.35 24.84
C LEU A 175 13.08 12.35 23.68
N GLY A 176 12.79 13.63 23.94
CA GLY A 176 12.62 14.65 22.89
C GLY A 176 11.38 14.44 22.02
N PHE A 177 10.51 13.47 22.35
CA PHE A 177 9.26 13.21 21.62
C PHE A 177 8.12 14.05 22.21
N SER A 178 7.95 15.27 21.73
CA SER A 178 6.78 16.10 22.06
C SER A 178 5.91 16.33 20.84
N LYS A 179 5.19 15.29 20.41
CA LYS A 179 3.92 15.42 19.66
C LYS A 179 2.76 15.16 20.61
N THR A 180 2.78 15.80 21.77
CA THR A 180 1.71 15.67 22.77
C THR A 180 0.47 16.41 22.26
N GLY A 181 -0.70 15.77 22.34
CA GLY A 181 -1.99 16.38 21.97
C GLY A 181 -2.51 16.06 20.56
N GLU A 182 -1.69 15.56 19.64
CA GLU A 182 -2.15 15.17 18.29
C GLU A 182 -2.39 13.66 18.18
N LYS A 183 -3.55 13.28 17.65
CA LYS A 183 -3.88 11.87 17.38
C LYS A 183 -3.11 11.39 16.15
N GLN A 184 -2.37 10.29 16.30
CA GLN A 184 -1.56 9.69 15.25
C GLN A 184 -2.15 8.34 14.82
N ALA A 185 -1.70 7.83 13.68
CA ALA A 185 -1.97 6.48 13.21
C ALA A 185 -0.66 5.77 12.84
N GLY A 186 -0.57 4.47 13.10
CA GLY A 186 0.62 3.69 12.79
C GLY A 186 0.57 2.25 13.29
N LEU A 187 1.72 1.60 13.29
CA LEU A 187 1.90 0.22 13.76
C LEU A 187 2.63 0.17 15.10
N LEU A 188 2.46 -0.94 15.83
CA LEU A 188 3.27 -1.25 16.99
C LEU A 188 4.56 -1.95 16.55
N ALA A 189 5.71 -1.41 16.96
CA ALA A 189 7.01 -1.96 16.60
C ALA A 189 7.20 -3.40 17.13
N GLN A 190 6.57 -3.75 18.25
CA GLN A 190 6.68 -5.08 18.86
C GLN A 190 5.94 -6.15 18.06
N GLU A 191 4.76 -5.84 17.53
CA GLU A 191 4.05 -6.77 16.63
C GLU A 191 4.85 -6.97 15.34
N LEU A 192 5.38 -5.86 14.80
CA LEU A 192 6.20 -5.92 13.61
C LEU A 192 7.50 -6.71 13.85
N LEU A 193 8.10 -6.60 15.04
CA LEU A 193 9.30 -7.35 15.40
C LEU A 193 9.06 -8.87 15.43
N GLU A 194 7.86 -9.31 15.81
CA GLU A 194 7.50 -10.72 15.87
C GLU A 194 7.30 -11.32 14.46
N TYR A 195 6.60 -10.60 13.58
CA TYR A 195 6.18 -11.16 12.28
C TYR A 195 7.01 -10.67 11.08
N PHE A 196 7.63 -9.50 11.15
CA PHE A 196 8.42 -8.88 10.08
C PHE A 196 9.55 -7.99 10.65
N PRO A 197 10.60 -8.59 11.24
CA PRO A 197 11.62 -7.87 12.00
C PRO A 197 12.43 -6.87 11.16
N TYR A 198 12.46 -7.02 9.84
CA TYR A 198 13.19 -6.15 8.92
C TYR A 198 12.71 -4.69 8.95
N GLY A 199 11.45 -4.44 9.30
CA GLY A 199 10.86 -3.11 9.42
C GLY A 199 11.02 -2.45 10.79
N VAL A 200 11.81 -3.03 11.69
CA VAL A 200 12.00 -2.50 13.05
C VAL A 200 13.46 -2.16 13.31
N LYS A 201 13.70 -1.00 13.92
CA LYS A 201 15.02 -0.58 14.40
C LYS A 201 14.96 -0.29 15.89
N LYS A 202 16.03 -0.60 16.61
CA LYS A 202 16.19 -0.25 18.02
C LYS A 202 17.15 0.92 18.13
N GLY A 203 16.69 2.04 18.68
CA GLY A 203 17.52 3.22 18.92
C GLY A 203 18.47 3.02 20.10
N ALA A 204 19.44 3.93 20.25
CA ALA A 204 20.42 3.92 21.34
C ALA A 204 19.76 4.00 22.74
N THR A 205 18.62 4.69 22.83
CA THR A 205 17.80 4.80 24.06
C THR A 205 17.06 3.51 24.42
N GLY A 206 17.13 2.48 23.59
CA GLY A 206 16.48 1.18 23.81
C GLY A 206 15.05 1.07 23.27
N TYR A 207 14.47 2.17 22.81
CA TYR A 207 13.14 2.19 22.19
C TYR A 207 13.18 1.67 20.75
N PHE A 208 12.06 1.08 20.31
CA PHE A 208 11.91 0.58 18.95
C PHE A 208 11.19 1.61 18.07
N GLY A 209 11.71 1.79 16.85
CA GLY A 209 11.09 2.55 15.78
C GLY A 209 10.69 1.64 14.61
N VAL A 210 9.69 2.08 13.85
CA VAL A 210 9.21 1.39 12.65
C VAL A 210 9.76 2.10 11.40
N ASP A 211 10.40 1.34 10.52
CA ASP A 211 10.75 1.78 9.18
C ASP A 211 9.65 1.36 8.19
N TYR A 212 8.76 2.31 7.91
CA TYR A 212 7.64 2.11 6.99
C TYR A 212 8.08 1.82 5.55
N HIS A 213 9.31 2.18 5.13
CA HIS A 213 9.78 1.88 3.77
C HIS A 213 9.97 0.38 3.55
N HIS A 214 10.40 -0.35 4.58
CA HIS A 214 10.56 -1.81 4.52
C HIS A 214 9.21 -2.54 4.45
N LEU A 215 8.10 -1.88 4.73
CA LEU A 215 6.76 -2.46 4.55
C LEU A 215 6.32 -2.47 3.09
N ILE A 216 6.87 -1.60 2.23
CA ILE A 216 6.43 -1.48 0.83
C ILE A 216 6.62 -2.81 0.06
N PRO A 217 7.79 -3.49 0.12
CA PRO A 217 7.96 -4.80 -0.52
C PRO A 217 7.04 -5.88 0.05
N LEU A 218 6.79 -5.86 1.37
CA LEU A 218 5.84 -6.79 2.01
C LEU A 218 4.43 -6.58 1.48
N LEU A 219 3.97 -5.32 1.42
CA LEU A 219 2.66 -4.97 0.87
C LEU A 219 2.53 -5.35 -0.61
N LEU A 220 3.60 -5.17 -1.40
CA LEU A 220 3.64 -5.55 -2.81
C LEU A 220 3.38 -7.06 -2.99
N GLU A 221 4.12 -7.91 -2.26
CA GLU A 221 3.91 -9.36 -2.34
C GLU A 221 2.54 -9.77 -1.77
N GLY A 222 2.05 -9.09 -0.73
CA GLY A 222 0.69 -9.31 -0.20
C GLY A 222 -0.40 -9.04 -1.23
N ILE A 223 -0.28 -7.98 -2.02
CA ILE A 223 -1.22 -7.66 -3.11
C ILE A 223 -1.14 -8.73 -4.23
N LYS A 224 0.06 -9.19 -4.58
CA LYS A 224 0.23 -10.25 -5.58
C LYS A 224 -0.38 -11.57 -5.12
N GLU A 225 -0.15 -11.96 -3.86
CA GLU A 225 -0.76 -13.15 -3.25
C GLU A 225 -2.29 -13.04 -3.24
N GLN A 226 -2.84 -11.89 -2.84
CA GLN A 226 -4.28 -11.64 -2.87
C GLN A 226 -4.85 -11.71 -4.29
N GLN A 227 -4.15 -11.15 -5.28
CA GLN A 227 -4.57 -11.19 -6.68
C GLN A 227 -4.59 -12.64 -7.21
N SER A 228 -3.60 -13.46 -6.84
CA SER A 228 -3.59 -14.89 -7.19
C SER A 228 -4.82 -15.61 -6.64
N GLN A 229 -5.18 -15.37 -5.38
CA GLN A 229 -6.38 -15.96 -4.77
C GLN A 229 -7.67 -15.53 -5.49
N ILE A 230 -7.77 -14.27 -5.91
CA ILE A 230 -8.91 -13.76 -6.68
C ILE A 230 -9.00 -14.46 -8.03
N ASP A 231 -7.88 -14.63 -8.73
CA ASP A 231 -7.87 -15.26 -10.05
C ASP A 231 -8.21 -16.75 -9.96
N ASP A 232 -7.77 -17.43 -8.92
CA ASP A 232 -8.13 -18.83 -8.68
C ASP A 232 -9.61 -18.98 -8.32
N LEU A 233 -10.17 -18.10 -7.47
CA LEU A 233 -11.60 -18.06 -7.20
C LEU A 233 -12.41 -17.82 -8.49
N LYS A 234 -11.98 -16.88 -9.35
CA LYS A 234 -12.64 -16.63 -10.64
C LYS A 234 -12.62 -17.84 -11.55
N LYS A 235 -11.51 -18.58 -11.62
CA LYS A 235 -11.44 -19.84 -12.39
C LYS A 235 -12.41 -20.87 -11.84
N MET A 236 -12.54 -20.99 -10.52
CA MET A 236 -13.51 -21.89 -9.90
C MET A 236 -14.95 -21.53 -10.29
N PHE A 237 -15.30 -20.25 -10.28
CA PHE A 237 -16.63 -19.79 -10.72
C PHE A 237 -16.85 -19.94 -12.24
N ALA A 238 -15.83 -19.71 -13.07
CA ALA A 238 -15.92 -19.90 -14.51
C ALA A 238 -16.11 -21.38 -14.90
N ASN A 239 -15.55 -22.29 -14.10
CA ASN A 239 -15.67 -23.74 -14.31
C ASN A 239 -16.87 -24.37 -13.59
N GLN A 240 -17.72 -23.58 -12.90
CA GLN A 240 -19.02 -24.05 -12.44
C GLN A 240 -20.02 -23.93 -13.61
N PRO A 241 -20.44 -25.04 -14.24
CA PRO A 241 -21.53 -24.97 -15.20
C PRO A 241 -22.77 -24.49 -14.46
N ILE A 242 -23.36 -23.38 -14.92
CA ILE A 242 -24.72 -22.98 -14.58
C ILE A 242 -25.66 -23.99 -15.26
N VAL A 243 -25.65 -25.23 -14.79
CA VAL A 243 -26.67 -26.22 -15.11
C VAL A 243 -27.19 -26.66 -13.76
N ASN A 244 -28.22 -25.97 -13.29
CA ASN A 244 -29.07 -26.55 -12.27
C ASN A 244 -29.79 -27.72 -12.96
N PRO A 245 -29.48 -28.99 -12.66
CA PRO A 245 -30.10 -30.13 -13.33
C PRO A 245 -31.62 -30.12 -13.16
N GLU A 246 -32.12 -29.54 -12.06
CA GLU A 246 -33.55 -29.36 -11.79
C GLU A 246 -34.22 -28.38 -12.77
N LEU A 247 -33.51 -27.36 -13.25
CA LEU A 247 -34.06 -26.39 -14.20
C LEU A 247 -34.17 -26.97 -15.60
N GLU A 248 -33.23 -27.85 -15.98
CA GLU A 248 -33.27 -28.52 -17.28
C GLU A 248 -34.32 -29.63 -17.30
N ASP A 249 -34.51 -30.33 -16.18
CA ASP A 249 -35.62 -31.28 -16.03
C ASP A 249 -36.99 -30.58 -16.04
N LEU A 250 -37.11 -29.40 -15.40
CA LEU A 250 -38.35 -28.61 -15.42
C LEU A 250 -38.68 -28.08 -16.82
N LYS A 251 -37.68 -27.71 -17.64
CA LYS A 251 -37.90 -27.35 -19.05
C LYS A 251 -38.41 -28.53 -19.88
N ASN A 252 -37.91 -29.74 -19.62
CA ASN A 252 -38.33 -30.95 -20.33
C ASN A 252 -39.75 -31.42 -19.95
N GLN A 253 -40.29 -30.95 -18.82
CA GLN A 253 -41.66 -31.24 -18.38
C GLN A 253 -42.69 -30.21 -18.86
N LEU A 254 -42.26 -29.07 -19.40
CA LEU A 254 -43.18 -28.09 -19.97
C LEU A 254 -43.77 -28.63 -21.29
N PRO A 255 -45.10 -28.61 -21.47
CA PRO A 255 -45.70 -29.03 -22.73
C PRO A 255 -45.23 -28.10 -23.86
N ILE A 256 -44.51 -28.67 -24.84
CA ILE A 256 -43.95 -27.95 -26.00
C ILE A 256 -45.08 -27.48 -26.94
N GLY A 257 -46.20 -28.20 -26.93
CA GLY A 257 -47.42 -27.88 -27.66
C GLY A 257 -48.56 -28.84 -27.33
N LYS A 258 -49.68 -28.69 -28.02
CA LYS A 258 -50.88 -29.54 -27.90
C LYS A 258 -51.42 -29.85 -29.28
N LEU A 259 -51.77 -31.11 -29.54
CA LEU A 259 -52.40 -31.55 -30.77
C LEU A 259 -53.84 -31.99 -30.49
N ASN A 260 -54.80 -31.37 -31.17
CA ASN A 260 -56.20 -31.73 -31.03
C ASN A 260 -56.62 -32.80 -32.05
N GLN A 261 -57.71 -33.49 -31.71
CA GLN A 261 -58.37 -34.40 -32.65
C GLN A 261 -58.89 -33.63 -33.87
N ASN A 262 -58.69 -34.17 -35.07
CA ASN A 262 -59.18 -33.59 -36.31
C ASN A 262 -60.72 -33.55 -36.34
N ASN A 263 -61.30 -32.54 -36.96
CA ASN A 263 -62.75 -32.36 -37.04
C ASN A 263 -63.18 -31.99 -38.48
N PRO A 264 -64.05 -32.78 -39.15
CA PRO A 264 -64.66 -34.03 -38.66
C PRO A 264 -63.69 -35.22 -38.69
N ASN A 265 -63.93 -36.20 -37.81
CA ASN A 265 -63.30 -37.52 -37.86
C ASN A 265 -64.36 -38.60 -37.57
N PRO A 266 -64.72 -39.49 -38.52
CA PRO A 266 -64.19 -39.63 -39.89
C PRO A 266 -64.53 -38.48 -40.84
N PHE A 267 -63.83 -38.37 -41.97
CA PHE A 267 -64.09 -37.37 -43.02
C PHE A 267 -63.90 -37.94 -44.44
N SER A 268 -64.54 -37.31 -45.42
CA SER A 268 -64.48 -37.68 -46.84
C SER A 268 -63.80 -36.61 -47.71
N GLU A 269 -64.19 -35.35 -47.56
CA GLU A 269 -63.65 -34.23 -48.36
C GLU A 269 -62.48 -33.53 -47.66
N ASN A 270 -62.71 -32.92 -46.49
CA ASN A 270 -61.68 -32.18 -45.76
C ASN A 270 -61.83 -32.39 -44.26
N THR A 271 -60.73 -32.26 -43.52
CA THR A 271 -60.72 -32.21 -42.05
C THR A 271 -59.75 -31.15 -41.56
N GLU A 272 -60.03 -30.57 -40.41
CA GLU A 272 -59.16 -29.58 -39.77
C GLU A 272 -58.48 -30.18 -38.54
N ILE A 273 -57.15 -30.10 -38.48
CA ILE A 273 -56.33 -30.45 -37.32
C ILE A 273 -55.94 -29.16 -36.60
N LYS A 274 -56.46 -28.95 -35.39
CA LYS A 274 -56.05 -27.81 -34.54
C LYS A 274 -54.86 -28.20 -33.68
N PHE A 275 -53.92 -27.27 -33.51
CA PHE A 275 -52.75 -27.46 -32.68
C PHE A 275 -52.29 -26.14 -32.05
N GLU A 276 -51.56 -26.24 -30.96
CA GLU A 276 -51.01 -25.10 -30.22
C GLU A 276 -49.53 -25.37 -29.98
N ILE A 277 -48.66 -24.38 -30.21
CA ILE A 277 -47.23 -24.47 -29.89
C ILE A 277 -46.99 -23.44 -28.79
N LEU A 278 -46.55 -23.91 -27.62
CA LEU A 278 -46.50 -23.13 -26.38
C LEU A 278 -45.10 -22.55 -26.10
N THR A 279 -44.16 -22.81 -27.00
CA THR A 279 -42.75 -22.40 -26.88
C THR A 279 -42.27 -21.77 -28.19
N ASN A 280 -41.22 -20.95 -28.12
CA ASN A 280 -40.57 -20.45 -29.33
C ASN A 280 -39.92 -21.62 -30.08
N TYR A 281 -40.23 -21.76 -31.37
CA TYR A 281 -39.74 -22.84 -32.21
C TYR A 281 -39.04 -22.29 -33.46
N LYS A 282 -38.13 -23.08 -34.05
CA LYS A 282 -37.52 -22.76 -35.35
C LYS A 282 -38.31 -23.38 -36.50
N PHE A 283 -38.82 -24.59 -36.29
CA PHE A 283 -39.53 -25.36 -37.28
C PHE A 283 -40.58 -26.27 -36.64
N ALA A 284 -41.76 -26.35 -37.26
CA ALA A 284 -42.83 -27.24 -36.84
C ALA A 284 -43.54 -27.83 -38.05
N GLU A 285 -43.94 -29.10 -37.95
CA GLU A 285 -44.63 -29.82 -39.02
C GLU A 285 -45.62 -30.84 -38.46
N ILE A 286 -46.63 -31.17 -39.26
CA ILE A 286 -47.52 -32.31 -39.01
C ILE A 286 -47.25 -33.36 -40.06
N ARG A 287 -46.90 -34.56 -39.60
CA ARG A 287 -46.66 -35.74 -40.43
C ARG A 287 -47.79 -36.74 -40.27
N ILE A 288 -48.29 -37.27 -41.38
CA ILE A 288 -49.35 -38.29 -41.42
C ILE A 288 -48.74 -39.61 -41.91
N TYR A 289 -48.92 -40.67 -41.15
CA TYR A 289 -48.44 -42.02 -41.41
C TYR A 289 -49.59 -42.99 -41.60
N ASP A 290 -49.41 -43.99 -42.47
CA ASP A 290 -50.30 -45.15 -42.50
C ASP A 290 -50.02 -46.11 -41.33
N LEU A 291 -50.87 -47.13 -41.14
CA LEU A 291 -50.67 -48.17 -40.11
C LEU A 291 -49.41 -49.01 -40.32
N GLY A 292 -48.80 -48.98 -41.51
CA GLY A 292 -47.51 -49.60 -41.79
C GLY A 292 -46.31 -48.72 -41.42
N GLY A 293 -46.54 -47.51 -40.91
CA GLY A 293 -45.51 -46.54 -40.54
C GLY A 293 -44.94 -45.74 -41.71
N ASN A 294 -45.50 -45.87 -42.93
CA ASN A 294 -45.01 -45.09 -44.07
C ASN A 294 -45.58 -43.67 -44.02
N LEU A 295 -44.71 -42.68 -44.24
CA LEU A 295 -45.10 -41.28 -44.35
C LEU A 295 -45.94 -41.06 -45.61
N ARG A 296 -47.14 -40.52 -45.44
CA ARG A 296 -48.09 -40.24 -46.52
C ARG A 296 -48.21 -38.76 -46.83
N LEU A 297 -48.11 -37.92 -45.81
CA LEU A 297 -48.21 -36.48 -45.98
C LEU A 297 -47.32 -35.78 -44.95
N ASN A 298 -46.65 -34.73 -45.38
CA ASN A 298 -45.90 -33.84 -44.50
C ASN A 298 -46.29 -32.40 -44.80
N SER A 299 -46.69 -31.66 -43.76
CA SER A 299 -47.09 -30.27 -43.87
C SER A 299 -46.37 -29.44 -42.83
N ASN A 300 -45.60 -28.44 -43.28
CA ASN A 300 -45.06 -27.42 -42.40
C ASN A 300 -46.23 -26.62 -41.81
N VAL A 301 -46.19 -26.38 -40.50
CA VAL A 301 -47.18 -25.56 -39.82
C VAL A 301 -46.56 -24.23 -39.40
N THR A 302 -47.31 -23.16 -39.58
CA THR A 302 -46.92 -21.79 -39.22
C THR A 302 -47.83 -21.29 -38.09
N GLU A 303 -47.78 -20.00 -37.74
CA GLU A 303 -48.55 -19.40 -36.63
C GLU A 303 -50.08 -19.64 -36.68
N GLN A 304 -50.61 -20.12 -37.81
CA GLN A 304 -51.97 -20.59 -37.92
C GLN A 304 -52.15 -21.90 -37.14
N GLN A 305 -52.82 -21.83 -35.99
CA GLN A 305 -53.12 -22.95 -35.07
C GLN A 305 -54.06 -24.04 -35.63
N ALA A 306 -54.17 -24.14 -36.95
CA ALA A 306 -55.01 -25.10 -37.66
C ALA A 306 -54.42 -25.49 -39.02
N LEU A 307 -54.46 -26.77 -39.34
CA LEU A 307 -54.06 -27.33 -40.64
C LEU A 307 -55.25 -28.05 -41.27
N VAL A 308 -55.62 -27.65 -42.48
CA VAL A 308 -56.66 -28.32 -43.27
C VAL A 308 -56.04 -29.43 -44.12
N ILE A 309 -56.58 -30.64 -44.01
CA ILE A 309 -56.19 -31.81 -44.78
C ILE A 309 -57.27 -32.15 -45.80
N ASP A 310 -56.86 -32.24 -47.06
CA ASP A 310 -57.69 -32.69 -48.18
C ASP A 310 -57.72 -34.22 -48.23
N GLY A 311 -58.91 -34.79 -48.04
CA GLY A 311 -59.17 -36.23 -48.03
C GLY A 311 -58.90 -36.92 -49.36
N HIS A 312 -58.89 -36.20 -50.48
CA HIS A 312 -58.56 -36.77 -51.80
C HIS A 312 -57.08 -37.13 -51.94
N LYS A 313 -56.22 -36.58 -51.09
CA LYS A 313 -54.78 -36.90 -51.06
C LYS A 313 -54.46 -38.20 -50.32
N LEU A 314 -55.46 -38.82 -49.70
CA LEU A 314 -55.35 -40.04 -48.93
C LEU A 314 -56.34 -41.09 -49.47
N ASP A 315 -55.95 -42.36 -49.34
CA ASP A 315 -56.85 -43.48 -49.63
C ASP A 315 -57.78 -43.71 -48.43
N PRO A 316 -58.94 -44.38 -48.61
CA PRO A 316 -59.78 -44.75 -47.48
C PRO A 316 -58.99 -45.62 -46.50
N GLY A 317 -59.01 -45.25 -45.22
CA GLY A 317 -58.20 -45.94 -44.23
C GLY A 317 -58.02 -45.18 -42.92
N ILE A 318 -57.26 -45.80 -42.03
CA ILE A 318 -56.88 -45.25 -40.73
C ILE A 318 -55.43 -44.78 -40.82
N TYR A 319 -55.19 -43.56 -40.34
CA TYR A 319 -53.87 -42.93 -40.33
C TYR A 319 -53.56 -42.37 -38.94
N ALA A 320 -52.28 -42.30 -38.60
CA ALA A 320 -51.81 -41.55 -37.44
C ALA A 320 -51.21 -40.22 -37.91
N TYR A 321 -51.45 -39.13 -37.20
CA TYR A 321 -50.81 -37.86 -37.45
C TYR A 321 -50.13 -37.33 -36.19
N THR A 322 -48.91 -36.82 -36.36
CA THR A 322 -48.02 -36.39 -35.28
C THR A 322 -47.59 -34.96 -35.51
N LEU A 323 -47.70 -34.13 -34.48
CA LEU A 323 -47.09 -32.80 -34.46
C LEU A 323 -45.63 -32.93 -34.02
N ILE A 324 -44.72 -32.38 -34.80
CA ILE A 324 -43.29 -32.38 -34.53
C ILE A 324 -42.82 -30.93 -34.46
N VAL A 325 -42.15 -30.57 -33.38
CA VAL A 325 -41.59 -29.22 -33.16
C VAL A 325 -40.09 -29.37 -32.90
N ASP A 326 -39.27 -28.70 -33.72
CA ASP A 326 -37.80 -28.77 -33.68
C ASP A 326 -37.22 -30.20 -33.61
N GLY A 327 -37.91 -31.14 -34.27
CA GLY A 327 -37.53 -32.56 -34.35
C GLY A 327 -38.07 -33.44 -33.21
N VAL A 328 -38.77 -32.88 -32.23
CA VAL A 328 -39.39 -33.61 -31.11
C VAL A 328 -40.87 -33.84 -31.37
N SER A 329 -41.33 -35.08 -31.23
CA SER A 329 -42.76 -35.43 -31.32
C SER A 329 -43.53 -34.90 -30.11
N VAL A 330 -44.50 -34.03 -30.34
CA VAL A 330 -45.33 -33.41 -29.29
C VAL A 330 -46.45 -34.33 -28.85
N ASP A 331 -47.26 -34.80 -29.80
CA ASP A 331 -48.40 -35.70 -29.55
C ASP A 331 -48.79 -36.37 -30.88
N THR A 332 -49.47 -37.51 -30.82
CA THR A 332 -49.96 -38.29 -31.96
C THR A 332 -51.42 -38.62 -31.79
N LYS A 333 -52.20 -38.45 -32.85
CA LYS A 333 -53.63 -38.75 -32.91
C LYS A 333 -53.96 -39.56 -34.16
N THR A 334 -55.14 -40.13 -34.20
CA THR A 334 -55.59 -40.98 -35.30
C THR A 334 -56.67 -40.26 -36.10
N LEU A 335 -56.57 -40.26 -37.42
CA LEU A 335 -57.63 -39.80 -38.32
C LEU A 335 -58.13 -40.95 -39.20
N VAL A 336 -59.40 -40.89 -39.58
CA VAL A 336 -60.07 -41.90 -40.39
C VAL A 336 -60.63 -41.23 -41.65
N VAL A 337 -60.17 -41.69 -42.81
CA VAL A 337 -60.67 -41.25 -44.11
C VAL A 337 -61.75 -42.23 -44.57
N ALA A 338 -62.99 -41.76 -44.65
CA ALA A 338 -64.12 -42.51 -45.17
C ALA A 338 -64.51 -41.93 -46.53
N LYS A 339 -64.44 -42.73 -47.60
CA LYS A 339 -64.97 -42.33 -48.92
C LYS A 339 -66.41 -42.82 -49.07
#